data_AF-A0A7C1LJF5-F1
#
_entry.id   AF-A0A7C1LJF5-F1
#
_cell.length_a   1.000
_cell.length_b   1.000
_cell.length_c   1.000
_cell.angle_alpha   90.00
_cell.angle_beta   90.00
_cell.angle_gamma   90.00
#
_symmetry.space_group_name_H-M   'P 1'
#
loop_
_entity.id
_entity.type
_entity.pdbx_description
1 polymer ?
#
loop_
_entity_poly.entity_id
_entity_poly.type
_entity_poly.pdbx_seq_one_letter_code
_entity_poly.pdbx_strand_id
1 'polypeptide(L)' 'RLQTLVYEKGLASTVYQARQYITHGHIQVGAKKIDAPSYIVKKDEENLIRFAPNSPISAVKESS' A
#
# COMPACT_ATOMS: atom_id res chain seq x y z
N ARG A 1 1.38 11.53 0.91
CA ARG A 1 0.79 10.70 1.99
C ARG A 1 0.62 9.28 1.44
N LEU A 2 0.89 8.25 2.24
CA LEU A 2 0.87 6.85 1.80
C LEU A 2 -0.46 6.45 1.14
N GLN A 3 -1.60 6.87 1.70
CA GLN A 3 -2.93 6.61 1.11
C GLN A 3 -3.06 7.07 -0.36
N THR A 4 -2.47 8.21 -0.71
CA THR A 4 -2.57 8.80 -2.05
C THR A 4 -1.65 8.04 -3.01
N LEU A 5 -0.43 7.73 -2.57
CA LEU A 5 0.53 6.98 -3.35
C LEU A 5 0.05 5.55 -3.67
N VAL A 6 -0.61 4.89 -2.71
CA VAL A 6 -1.21 3.56 -2.93
C VAL A 6 -2.32 3.62 -3.99
N TYR A 7 -3.12 4.69 -4.01
CA TYR A 7 -4.13 4.91 -5.03
C TYR A 7 -3.52 5.25 -6.40
N GLU A 8 -2.57 6.20 -6.45
CA GLU A 8 -1.89 6.61 -7.69
C GLU A 8 -1.10 5.48 -8.36
N LYS A 9 -0.56 4.53 -7.56
CA LYS A 9 0.12 3.33 -8.06
C LYS A 9 -0.84 2.23 -8.54
N GLY A 10 -2.16 2.45 -8.48
CA GLY A 10 -3.16 1.45 -8.86
C GLY A 10 -3.27 0.25 -7.91
N LEU A 11 -2.60 0.30 -6.75
CA LEU A 11 -2.69 -0.76 -5.74
C LEU A 11 -4.09 -0.80 -5.12
N ALA A 12 -4.74 0.35 -4.97
CA ALA A 12 -6.15 0.45 -4.57
C ALA A 12 -6.98 1.14 -5.65
N SER A 13 -8.24 0.73 -5.80
CA SER A 13 -9.18 1.35 -6.75
C SER A 13 -9.78 2.66 -6.20
N THR A 14 -9.68 2.90 -4.89
CA THR A 14 -10.11 4.15 -4.25
C THR A 14 -9.19 4.52 -3.09
N VAL A 15 -9.17 5.80 -2.71
CA VAL A 15 -8.40 6.30 -1.54
C VAL A 15 -8.93 5.69 -0.23
N TYR A 16 -10.24 5.42 -0.13
CA TYR A 16 -10.82 4.75 1.03
C TYR A 16 -10.32 3.30 1.15
N GLN A 17 -10.29 2.57 0.03
CA GLN A 17 -9.74 1.22 -0.01
C GLN A 17 -8.24 1.22 0.30
N ALA A 18 -7.48 2.21 -0.18
CA ALA A 18 -6.08 2.38 0.20
C ALA A 18 -5.91 2.51 1.72
N ARG A 19 -6.76 3.30 2.40
CA ARG A 19 -6.75 3.41 3.86
C ARG A 19 -7.01 2.08 4.54
N GLN A 20 -8.01 1.33 4.10
CA GLN A 20 -8.32 0.00 4.64
C GLN A 20 -7.11 -0.93 4.49
N TYR A 21 -6.47 -0.94 3.32
CA TYR A 21 -5.27 -1.74 3.09
C TYR A 21 -4.10 -1.34 3.98
N ILE A 22 -3.92 -0.05 4.23
CA ILE A 22 -2.88 0.44 5.12
C ILE A 22 -3.21 0.04 6.57
N THR A 23 -4.39 0.39 7.09
CA THR A 23 -4.79 0.11 8.48
C THR A 23 -4.84 -1.37 8.82
N HIS A 24 -5.27 -2.23 7.90
CA HIS A 24 -5.25 -3.68 8.10
C HIS A 24 -3.84 -4.29 7.89
N GLY A 25 -2.86 -3.49 7.49
CA GLY A 25 -1.49 -3.96 7.33
C GLY A 25 -1.28 -4.81 6.08
N HIS A 26 -2.01 -4.53 5.01
CA HIS A 26 -1.80 -5.14 3.70
C HIS A 26 -0.75 -4.40 2.86
N ILE A 27 -0.30 -3.21 3.29
CA ILE A 27 0.73 -2.42 2.60
C ILE A 27 2.04 -2.41 3.39
N GLN A 28 3.15 -2.54 2.66
CA GLN A 28 4.50 -2.33 3.19
C GLN A 28 5.27 -1.38 2.28
N VAL A 29 6.23 -0.68 2.88
CA VAL A 29 7.16 0.23 2.19
C VAL A 29 8.56 -0.34 2.41
N GLY A 30 9.11 -0.95 1.36
CA GLY A 30 10.37 -1.70 1.45
C GLY A 30 10.24 -2.88 2.41
N ALA A 31 11.06 -2.89 3.46
CA ALA A 31 11.02 -3.91 4.51
C ALA A 31 10.11 -3.55 5.69
N LYS A 32 9.47 -2.37 5.69
CA LYS A 32 8.69 -1.88 6.82
C LYS A 32 7.20 -1.94 6.53
N LYS A 33 6.46 -2.64 7.40
CA LYS A 33 5.01 -2.61 7.42
C LYS A 33 4.54 -1.26 7.98
N ILE A 34 3.70 -0.55 7.25
CA ILE A 34 3.18 0.76 7.67
C ILE A 34 1.66 0.67 7.77
N ASP A 35 1.13 0.88 8.97
CA ASP A 35 -0.31 0.88 9.25
C ASP A 35 -0.94 2.29 9.31
N ALA A 36 -0.12 3.32 9.17
CA ALA A 36 -0.54 4.72 9.21
C ALA A 36 -0.83 5.30 7.81
N PRO A 37 -2.10 5.59 7.44
CA PRO A 37 -2.44 6.14 6.11
C PRO A 37 -1.90 7.55 5.86
N SER A 38 -1.68 8.31 6.93
CA SER A 38 -1.10 9.65 6.92
C SER A 38 0.43 9.67 6.80
N TYR A 39 1.08 8.50 6.73
CA TYR A 39 2.53 8.40 6.66
C TYR A 39 3.09 9.19 5.46
N ILE A 40 4.15 9.95 5.72
CA ILE A 40 4.87 10.73 4.71
C ILE A 40 5.98 9.82 4.17
N VAL A 41 5.77 9.29 2.98
CA VAL A 41 6.73 8.45 2.27
C VAL A 41 7.79 9.34 1.63
N LYS A 42 9.07 9.00 1.78
CA LYS A 42 10.15 9.68 1.07
C LYS A 42 10.14 9.30 -0.41
N LYS A 43 10.67 10.17 -1.27
CA LYS A 43 10.73 9.93 -2.72
C LYS A 43 11.46 8.63 -3.09
N ASP A 44 12.50 8.28 -2.33
CA ASP A 44 13.26 7.04 -2.50
C ASP A 44 12.42 5.78 -2.15
N GLU A 45 11.59 5.89 -1.10
CA GLU A 45 10.74 4.82 -0.60
C GLU A 45 9.48 4.61 -1.44
N GLU A 46 9.09 5.59 -2.25
CA GLU A 46 7.90 5.54 -3.08
C GLU A 46 7.91 4.33 -4.04
N ASN A 47 9.07 4.00 -4.60
CA ASN A 47 9.21 2.84 -5.47
C ASN A 47 9.15 1.50 -4.73
N LEU A 48 9.26 1.51 -3.40
CA LEU A 48 9.25 0.34 -2.54
C LEU A 48 7.86 0.02 -1.97
N ILE A 49 6.83 0.83 -2.27
CA ILE A 49 5.44 0.59 -1.81
C ILE A 49 4.89 -0.65 -2.53
N ARG A 50 4.59 -1.72 -1.79
CA ARG A 50 4.01 -2.96 -2.32
C ARG A 50 3.02 -3.58 -1.33
N PHE A 51 2.27 -4.57 -1.79
CA PHE A 51 1.47 -5.41 -0.90
C PHE A 51 2.38 -6.26 -0.01
N ALA A 52 1.96 -6.45 1.23
CA ALA A 52 2.62 -7.37 2.14
C ALA A 52 2.46 -8.81 1.60
N PRO A 53 3.53 -9.61 1.54
CA PRO A 53 3.50 -10.97 0.98
C PRO A 53 2.57 -11.92 1.75
N ASN A 54 2.29 -11.62 3.02
CA ASN A 54 1.38 -12.40 3.86
C ASN A 54 -0.08 -11.92 3.78
N SER A 55 -0.44 -11.19 2.72
CA SER A 55 -1.81 -10.66 2.54
C SER A 55 -2.57 -11.49 1.50
N PRO A 56 -3.78 -12.00 1.82
CA PRO A 56 -4.60 -12.73 0.86
C PRO A 56 -5.02 -11.88 -0.36
N ILE A 57 -4.94 -10.55 -0.24
CA ILE A 57 -5.25 -9.61 -1.32
C ILE A 57 -4.13 -9.55 -2.37
N SER A 58 -2.87 -9.83 -2.01
CA SER A 58 -1.75 -9.79 -2.97
C SER A 58 -1.97 -10.76 -4.13
N ALA A 59 -2.47 -11.96 -3.83
CA ALA A 59 -2.73 -13.01 -4.80
C ALA A 59 -3.87 -12.69 -5.80
N VAL A 60 -4.73 -11.72 -5.50
CA VAL A 60 -5.91 -11.40 -6.33
C VAL A 60 -5.59 -10.35 -7.40
N LYS A 61 -4.59 -9.48 -7.16
CA LYS A 61 -4.29 -8.35 -8.05
C LYS A 61 -3.14 -8.57 -9.04
N GLU A 62 -2.37 -9.65 -8.93
CA GLU A 62 -1.33 -10.01 -9.91
C GLU A 62 -1.90 -10.69 -11.19
N SER A 63 -3.22 -10.88 -11.26
CA SER A 63 -3.90 -11.66 -12.29
C SER A 63 -4.68 -10.83 -13.33
N SER A 64 -4.45 -9.51 -13.43
CA SER A 64 -5.18 -8.62 -14.35
C SER A 64 -4.27 -7.67 -15.11
#